data_AF-A0A0A0N9J2-F1
#
_entry.id   AF-A0A0A0N9J2-F1
#
_cell.length_a   1.000
_cell.length_b   1.000
_cell.length_c   1.000
_cell.angle_alpha   90.00
_cell.angle_beta   90.00
_cell.angle_gamma   90.00
#
_symmetry.space_group_name_H-M   'P 1'
#
loop_
_entity.id
_entity.type
_entity.pdbx_description
1 polymer ?
#
loop_
_entity_poly.entity_id
_entity_poly.type
_entity_poly.pdbx_seq_one_letter_code
_entity_poly.pdbx_strand_id
1 'polypeptide(L)' 'MSEHISYLSEGSPIEVVLEGGPDDLPRAFRTGRSTLTSKKLKIQHRNGYEHFELVNDSADITTAIFRWTMRTKIAE' A
#
# COMPACT_ATOMS: atom_id res chain seq x y z
N MET A 1 -22.87 -2.21 11.74
CA MET A 1 -21.99 -1.05 11.49
C MET A 1 -20.63 -1.35 12.08
N SER A 2 -19.79 -2.06 11.33
CA SER A 2 -18.33 -2.14 11.46
C SER A 2 -17.88 -3.09 10.35
N GLU A 3 -17.54 -2.54 9.19
CA GLU A 3 -16.92 -3.30 8.10
C GLU A 3 -15.55 -3.77 8.61
N HIS A 4 -15.50 -5.05 8.99
CA HIS A 4 -14.29 -5.71 9.43
C HIS A 4 -13.24 -5.64 8.32
N ILE A 5 -12.05 -5.19 8.73
CA ILE A 5 -10.85 -4.99 7.93
C ILE A 5 -10.42 -6.34 7.32
N SER A 6 -10.91 -6.64 6.12
CA SER A 6 -10.51 -7.82 5.34
C SER A 6 -9.38 -7.47 4.37
N TYR A 7 -8.21 -7.03 4.87
CA TYR A 7 -7.01 -6.86 4.01
C TYR A 7 -6.10 -8.08 3.95
N LEU A 8 -6.51 -9.22 4.54
CA LEU A 8 -5.74 -10.45 4.53
C LEU A 8 -6.54 -11.60 3.91
N SER A 9 -7.02 -11.45 2.68
CA SER A 9 -7.59 -12.59 1.94
C SER A 9 -6.55 -13.25 1.05
N GLU A 10 -6.13 -14.44 1.52
CA GLU A 10 -5.72 -15.64 0.78
C GLU A 10 -4.55 -15.49 -0.21
N GLY A 11 -3.38 -15.19 0.34
CA GLY A 11 -2.11 -15.38 -0.35
C GLY A 11 -0.95 -15.13 0.61
N SER A 12 0.19 -15.78 0.36
CA SER A 12 1.42 -15.48 1.10
C SER A 12 1.68 -13.97 1.08
N PRO A 13 1.98 -13.35 2.23
CA PRO A 13 2.26 -11.92 2.27
C PRO A 13 3.46 -11.64 1.37
N ILE A 14 3.30 -10.69 0.47
CA ILE A 14 4.40 -10.21 -0.38
C ILE A 14 5.08 -9.04 0.31
N GLU A 15 6.37 -8.88 0.06
CA GLU A 15 7.09 -7.68 0.50
C GLU A 15 6.88 -6.57 -0.52
N VAL A 16 6.56 -5.37 -0.03
CA VAL A 16 6.42 -4.18 -0.84
C VAL A 16 7.32 -3.09 -0.31
N VAL A 17 7.97 -2.37 -1.21
CA VAL A 17 8.86 -1.24 -0.93
C VAL A 17 8.12 0.03 -1.31
N LEU A 18 8.06 0.96 -0.38
CA LEU A 18 7.49 2.29 -0.57
C LEU A 18 8.61 3.26 -0.95
N GLU A 19 8.48 3.87 -2.12
CA GLU A 19 9.41 4.90 -2.59
C GLU A 19 8.81 6.30 -2.44
N GLY A 20 9.49 7.15 -1.68
CA GLY A 20 9.04 8.51 -1.37
C GLY A 20 8.07 8.54 -0.19
N GLY A 21 7.21 9.56 -0.16
CA GLY A 21 6.27 9.76 0.94
C GLY A 21 6.92 10.33 2.21
N PRO A 22 6.18 10.34 3.32
CA PRO A 22 6.61 10.84 4.62
C PRO A 22 7.61 9.88 5.25
N ASP A 23 8.64 10.46 5.87
CA ASP A 23 9.70 9.74 6.58
C ASP A 23 9.18 8.93 7.78
N ASP A 24 7.98 9.27 8.28
CA ASP A 24 7.28 8.59 9.36
C ASP A 24 6.65 7.24 8.92
N LEU A 25 6.62 6.93 7.62
CA LEU A 25 6.15 5.66 7.11
C LEU A 25 7.30 4.66 6.91
N PRO A 26 7.08 3.38 7.21
CA PRO A 26 8.07 2.34 6.94
C PRO A 26 8.31 2.22 5.43
N ARG A 27 9.59 2.20 5.05
CA ARG A 27 10.03 2.06 3.65
C ARG A 27 9.69 0.71 3.03
N ALA A 28 9.36 -0.28 3.84
CA ALA A 28 8.91 -1.59 3.40
C ALA A 28 7.72 -2.06 4.24
N PHE A 29 6.73 -2.67 3.60
CA PHE A 29 5.56 -3.22 4.25
C PHE A 29 5.22 -4.59 3.66
N ARG A 30 4.36 -5.36 4.34
CA ARG A 30 3.86 -6.63 3.83
C ARG A 30 2.37 -6.52 3.55
N THR A 31 1.96 -6.89 2.34
CA THR A 31 0.56 -6.83 1.93
C THR A 31 0.14 -8.12 1.21
N GLY A 32 -1.17 -8.29 0.99
CA GLY A 32 -1.71 -9.37 0.18
C GLY A 32 -1.49 -9.12 -1.31
N ARG A 33 -1.48 -10.20 -2.11
CA ARG A 33 -1.41 -10.12 -3.58
C ARG A 33 -2.54 -9.29 -4.20
N SER A 34 -3.67 -9.17 -3.53
CA SER A 34 -4.83 -8.35 -3.94
C SER A 34 -4.45 -6.87 -4.18
N THR A 35 -3.46 -6.36 -3.43
CA THR A 35 -2.96 -4.99 -3.61
C THR A 35 -2.18 -4.83 -4.92
N LEU A 36 -1.43 -5.85 -5.35
CA LEU A 36 -0.75 -5.85 -6.64
C LEU A 36 -1.75 -5.83 -7.78
N THR A 37 -2.79 -6.68 -7.70
CA THR A 37 -3.85 -6.73 -8.70
C THR A 37 -4.52 -5.37 -8.88
N SER A 38 -4.68 -4.63 -7.78
CA SER A 38 -5.27 -3.29 -7.79
C SER A 38 -4.30 -2.21 -8.27
N LYS A 39 -2.99 -2.50 -8.33
CA LYS A 39 -1.87 -1.58 -8.65
C LYS A 39 -1.84 -0.29 -7.83
N LYS A 40 -2.62 -0.23 -6.75
CA LYS A 40 -2.86 0.95 -5.92
C LYS A 40 -2.82 0.53 -4.46
N LEU A 41 -2.00 1.22 -3.69
CA LEU A 41 -1.88 1.03 -2.25
C LEU A 41 -2.27 2.34 -1.56
N LYS A 42 -3.26 2.26 -0.67
CA LYS A 42 -3.69 3.38 0.16
C LYS A 42 -3.34 3.07 1.60
N ILE A 43 -2.50 3.89 2.20
CA ILE A 43 -2.11 3.75 3.60
C ILE A 43 -2.79 4.85 4.39
N GLN A 44 -3.58 4.49 5.40
CA GLN A 44 -4.11 5.49 6.33
C GLN A 44 -2.95 5.98 7.20
N HIS A 45 -2.68 7.27 7.16
CA HIS A 45 -1.60 7.88 7.92
C HIS A 45 -2.03 9.22 8.51
N ARG A 46 -2.14 9.24 9.85
CA ARG A 46 -2.68 10.36 10.63
C ARG A 46 -4.10 10.72 10.14
N ASN A 47 -4.42 12.01 10.03
CA ASN A 47 -5.70 12.51 9.49
C ASN A 47 -5.74 12.52 7.96
N GLY A 48 -5.33 11.42 7.32
CA GLY A 48 -5.19 11.36 5.86
C GLY A 48 -4.96 9.97 5.31
N TYR A 49 -4.99 9.88 3.99
CA TYR A 49 -4.58 8.72 3.22
C TYR A 49 -3.43 9.07 2.31
N GLU A 50 -2.46 8.20 2.32
CA GLU A 50 -1.28 8.23 1.47
C GLU A 50 -1.53 7.30 0.30
N HIS A 51 -1.40 7.83 -0.92
CA HIS A 51 -1.63 7.08 -2.14
C HIS A 51 -0.29 6.73 -2.74
N PHE A 52 -0.11 5.44 -2.97
CA PHE A 52 1.04 4.90 -3.67
C PHE A 52 0.56 4.10 -4.88
N GLU A 53 1.31 4.22 -5.97
CA GLU A 53 1.03 3.52 -7.22
C GLU A 53 2.16 2.54 -7.51
N LEU A 54 1.79 1.34 -7.97
CA LEU A 54 2.75 0.30 -8.30
C LEU A 54 3.58 0.75 -9.52
N VAL A 55 4.87 0.94 -9.32
CA VAL A 55 5.83 1.29 -10.39
C VAL A 55 6.53 0.05 -10.96
N ASN A 56 6.57 -1.06 -10.21
CA ASN A 56 7.14 -2.32 -10.69
C ASN A 56 6.06 -3.42 -10.79
N ASP A 57 5.64 -3.72 -12.02
CA ASP A 57 4.66 -4.77 -12.36
C ASP A 57 5.37 -6.03 -12.89
N SER A 58 6.47 -6.42 -12.25
CA SER A 58 7.10 -7.71 -12.61
C SER A 58 6.14 -8.86 -12.28
N ALA A 59 6.07 -9.94 -13.04
CA ALA A 59 5.16 -11.05 -12.69
C ALA A 59 5.70 -11.92 -11.54
N ASP A 60 7.01 -11.84 -11.30
CA ASP A 60 7.80 -12.65 -10.36
C ASP A 60 7.99 -11.96 -8.99
N ILE A 61 6.91 -11.44 -8.40
CA ILE A 61 7.02 -10.47 -7.30
C ILE A 61 7.30 -11.15 -5.96
N THR A 62 8.57 -11.34 -5.63
CA THR A 62 9.04 -11.37 -4.23
C THR A 62 9.02 -9.97 -3.61
N THR A 63 9.21 -8.92 -4.42
CA THR A 63 9.25 -7.53 -3.95
C THR A 63 8.58 -6.56 -4.92
N ALA A 64 7.49 -5.92 -4.50
CA ALA A 64 6.77 -4.94 -5.30
C ALA A 64 7.18 -3.52 -4.92
N ILE A 65 7.28 -2.62 -5.88
CA ILE A 65 7.68 -1.23 -5.61
C ILE A 65 6.49 -0.30 -5.84
N PHE A 66 6.10 0.42 -4.80
CA PHE A 66 5.01 1.37 -4.78
C PHE A 66 5.56 2.77 -4.55
N ARG A 67 5.36 3.67 -5.51
CA ARG A 67 5.83 5.04 -5.42
C ARG A 67 4.74 5.95 -4.87
N TRP A 68 5.08 6.77 -3.88
CA TRP A 68 4.17 7.78 -3.34
C TRP A 68 3.83 8.81 -4.41
N THR A 69 2.54 9.09 -4.57
CA THR A 69 2.05 10.04 -5.58
C THR A 69 1.38 11.24 -4.94
N MET A 70 0.47 11.01 -3.98
CA MET A 70 -0.25 12.08 -3.32
C MET A 70 -0.76 11.68 -1.94
N ARG A 71 -1.09 12.69 -1.14
CA ARG A 71 -1.82 12.53 0.12
C ARG A 71 -3.16 13.23 0.05
N THR A 72 -4.22 12.55 0.45
CA THR A 72 -5.53 13.16 0.70
C THR A 72 -5.72 13.35 2.19
N LYS A 73 -5.99 14.58 2.63
CA LYS A 73 -6.35 14.87 4.02
C LYS A 73 -7.81 14.47 4.24
N ILE A 74 -8.10 13.78 5.34
CA ILE A 74 -9.48 13.57 5.77
C ILE A 74 -9.91 14.90 6.38
N ALA A 75 -10.92 15.55 5.78
CA ALA A 75 -11.53 16.73 6.37
C ALA A 75 -12.33 16.25 7.60
N GLU A 76 -11.99 16.81 8.76
CA GLU A 76 -12.71 16.63 10.04
C GLU A 76 -13.94 17.53 10.07
#